data_AF-A0A536N314-F1
#
_entry.id   AF-A0A536N314-F1
#
_cell.length_a   1.000
_cell.length_b   1.000
_cell.length_c   1.000
_cell.angle_alpha   90.00
_cell.angle_beta   90.00
_cell.angle_gamma   90.00
#
_symmetry.space_group_name_H-M   'P 1'
#
loop_
_entity.id
_entity.type
_entity.pdbx_description
1 polymer ?
#
loop_
_entity_poly.entity_id
_entity_poly.type
_entity_poly.pdbx_seq_one_letter_code
_entity_poly.pdbx_strand_id
1 'polypeptide(L)'
;MFDLLAVQEPLAVKVTYPADYDGLEMNGTAVIQMLLNGSFNMLQERLEAMTDEEWGQRALPGTSKLGFILWHCARIIDWTVHCAFQGVPEVADRAEWRERFAPEACYGAGIPDALADRVVDSTSRTDVALYLGEVKIEVGEWFARQNDQTLDAVPPMKANQAGRPGYLDPSVWAEVADLNGLPTWQILARPCGAHIRRHMGEYDVLLQALRSRGVVTPRA
;
A
#
# COMPACT_ATOMS: atom_id res chain seq x y z
N MET A 1 63.57 -3.51 5.70
CA MET A 1 62.90 -4.17 6.82
C MET A 1 61.99 -3.11 7.44
N PHE A 2 60.78 -2.97 6.90
CA PHE A 2 59.78 -1.98 7.33
C PHE A 2 58.58 -2.73 7.90
N ASP A 3 58.16 -2.26 9.06
CA ASP A 3 57.24 -2.88 10.00
C ASP A 3 55.78 -2.58 9.64
N LEU A 4 54.89 -3.40 10.19
CA LEU A 4 53.48 -3.61 9.85
C LEU A 4 52.60 -2.36 9.72
N LEU A 5 51.76 -2.38 8.67
CA LEU A 5 50.51 -1.63 8.59
C LEU A 5 49.56 -2.10 9.70
N ALA A 6 49.33 -1.25 10.71
CA ALA A 6 48.22 -1.43 11.64
C ALA A 6 46.90 -1.24 10.89
N VAL A 7 46.15 -2.33 10.71
CA VAL A 7 44.77 -2.28 10.23
C VAL A 7 43.91 -1.80 11.38
N GLN A 8 43.35 -0.59 11.24
CA GLN A 8 42.42 -0.03 12.20
C GLN A 8 41.08 -0.78 12.04
N GLU A 9 40.66 -1.50 13.07
CA GLU A 9 39.35 -2.16 13.09
C GLU A 9 38.23 -1.11 12.88
N PRO A 10 37.19 -1.42 12.08
CA PRO A 10 36.10 -0.49 11.89
C PRO A 10 35.34 -0.28 13.21
N LEU A 11 35.16 0.98 13.59
CA LEU A 11 34.32 1.41 14.71
C LEU A 11 32.92 0.82 14.54
N ALA A 12 32.61 -0.23 15.30
CA ALA A 12 31.24 -0.71 15.46
C ALA A 12 30.44 0.37 16.20
N VAL A 13 29.76 1.23 15.44
CA VAL A 13 28.77 2.15 16.00
C VAL A 13 27.61 1.31 16.49
N LYS A 14 27.52 1.13 17.82
CA LYS A 14 26.32 0.58 18.45
C LYS A 14 25.19 1.58 18.22
N VAL A 15 24.31 1.28 17.27
CA VAL A 15 23.04 1.96 17.13
C VAL A 15 22.20 1.58 18.34
N THR A 16 22.05 2.49 19.30
CA THR A 16 21.07 2.35 20.38
C THR A 16 19.72 2.80 19.87
N TYR A 17 18.77 1.86 19.82
CA TYR A 17 17.38 2.15 19.52
C TYR A 17 16.67 2.70 20.78
N PRO A 18 15.58 3.47 20.62
CA PRO A 18 14.78 3.90 21.77
C PRO A 18 14.16 2.70 22.51
N ALA A 19 13.73 2.90 23.77
CA ALA A 19 13.40 1.83 24.72
C ALA A 19 12.24 0.90 24.29
N ASP A 20 11.47 1.28 23.27
CA ASP A 20 10.45 0.49 22.58
C ASP A 20 11.02 -0.55 21.59
N TYR A 21 12.34 -0.56 21.38
CA TYR A 21 13.06 -1.46 20.47
C TYR A 21 14.10 -2.36 21.17
N ASP A 22 14.25 -2.27 22.49
CA ASP A 22 15.17 -3.14 23.24
C ASP A 22 14.68 -4.60 23.18
N GLY A 23 15.49 -5.48 22.58
CA GLY A 23 15.21 -6.92 22.46
C GLY A 23 14.66 -7.40 21.12
N LEU A 24 14.49 -6.51 20.13
CA LEU A 24 14.16 -6.91 18.76
C LEU A 24 15.44 -7.29 17.99
N GLU A 25 15.67 -8.59 17.79
CA GLU A 25 16.65 -9.05 16.82
C GLU A 25 16.17 -8.72 15.40
N MET A 26 17.01 -8.05 14.60
CA MET A 26 16.67 -7.74 13.21
C MET A 26 16.56 -9.05 12.42
N ASN A 27 15.34 -9.42 12.00
CA ASN A 27 15.06 -10.54 11.12
C ASN A 27 14.15 -10.11 9.94
N GLY A 28 13.92 -11.02 8.99
CA GLY A 28 13.16 -10.71 7.76
C GLY A 28 11.74 -10.21 8.07
N THR A 29 11.05 -10.92 8.96
CA THR A 29 9.71 -10.57 9.44
C THR A 29 9.66 -9.17 10.03
N ALA A 30 10.63 -8.79 10.87
CA ALA A 30 10.70 -7.44 11.46
C ALA A 30 10.84 -6.34 10.40
N VAL A 31 11.66 -6.56 9.37
CA VAL A 31 11.83 -5.60 8.26
C VAL A 31 10.55 -5.47 7.43
N ILE A 32 9.87 -6.58 7.14
CA ILE A 32 8.60 -6.55 6.41
C ILE A 32 7.51 -5.86 7.24
N GLN A 33 7.46 -6.09 8.55
CA GLN A 33 6.52 -5.42 9.44
C GLN A 33 6.73 -3.90 9.45
N MET A 34 8.00 -3.47 9.56
CA MET A 34 8.37 -2.06 9.48
C MET A 34 7.91 -1.44 8.15
N LEU A 35 8.12 -2.13 7.03
CA LEU A 35 7.68 -1.68 5.71
C LEU A 35 6.16 -1.50 5.63
N LEU A 36 5.39 -2.50 6.09
CA LEU A 36 3.92 -2.45 6.07
C LEU A 36 3.37 -1.33 6.95
N ASN A 37 3.88 -1.21 8.17
CA ASN A 37 3.52 -0.13 9.08
C ASN A 37 3.83 1.24 8.46
N GLY A 38 4.97 1.36 7.78
CA GLY A 38 5.33 2.57 7.03
C GLY A 38 4.31 2.92 5.95
N SER A 39 3.82 1.93 5.20
CA SER A 39 2.78 2.14 4.17
C SER A 39 1.45 2.61 4.74
N PHE A 40 0.98 1.98 5.82
CA PHE A 40 -0.23 2.44 6.51
C PHE A 40 -0.09 3.87 7.03
N ASN A 41 1.03 4.19 7.67
CA ASN A 41 1.23 5.53 8.25
C ASN A 41 1.31 6.61 7.16
N MET A 42 2.05 6.35 6.06
CA MET A 42 2.14 7.30 4.94
C MET A 42 0.78 7.59 4.32
N LEU A 43 -0.08 6.58 4.16
CA LEU A 43 -1.42 6.74 3.62
C LEU A 43 -2.32 7.52 4.59
N GLN A 44 -2.29 7.17 5.88
CA GLN A 44 -3.07 7.85 6.91
C GLN A 44 -2.72 9.35 6.98
N GLU A 45 -1.43 9.67 7.03
CA GLU A 45 -0.94 11.07 7.07
C GLU A 45 -1.49 11.90 5.90
N ARG A 46 -1.54 11.32 4.70
CA ARG A 46 -2.01 12.03 3.49
C ARG A 46 -3.53 12.17 3.45
N LEU A 47 -4.26 11.14 3.88
CA LEU A 47 -5.72 11.19 4.02
C LEU A 47 -6.14 12.25 5.05
N GLU A 48 -5.37 12.42 6.13
CA GLU A 48 -5.61 13.44 7.16
C GLU A 48 -5.23 14.85 6.70
N ALA A 49 -4.14 15.00 5.95
CA ALA A 49 -3.63 16.30 5.50
C ALA A 49 -4.37 16.89 4.30
N MET A 50 -5.03 16.05 3.49
CA MET A 50 -5.79 16.44 2.31
C MET A 50 -7.12 17.11 2.67
N THR A 51 -7.55 18.08 1.85
CA THR A 51 -8.92 18.64 1.94
C THR A 51 -9.92 17.85 1.11
N ASP A 52 -11.21 17.96 1.44
CA ASP A 52 -12.29 17.34 0.65
C ASP A 52 -12.36 17.91 -0.77
N GLU A 53 -11.93 19.16 -0.98
CA GLU A 53 -11.82 19.74 -2.32
C GLU A 53 -10.72 19.07 -3.12
N GLU A 54 -9.52 18.89 -2.54
CA GLU A 54 -8.36 18.27 -3.19
C GLU A 54 -8.61 16.81 -3.60
N TRP A 55 -9.45 16.09 -2.85
CA TRP A 55 -9.82 14.68 -3.10
C TRP A 55 -10.21 14.43 -4.56
N GLY A 56 -11.12 15.25 -5.09
CA GLY A 56 -11.69 15.11 -6.42
C GLY A 56 -10.85 15.71 -7.54
N GLN A 57 -9.73 16.35 -7.23
CA GLN A 57 -8.97 17.13 -8.22
C GLN A 57 -7.96 16.30 -8.98
N ARG A 58 -7.77 16.70 -10.24
CA ARG A 58 -6.71 16.24 -11.11
C ARG A 58 -5.70 17.37 -11.29
N ALA A 59 -4.44 17.13 -10.92
CA ALA A 59 -3.41 18.16 -11.06
C ALA A 59 -3.03 18.40 -12.53
N LEU A 60 -3.03 17.37 -13.38
CA LEU A 60 -2.66 17.45 -14.79
C LEU A 60 -3.59 16.60 -15.65
N PRO A 61 -3.87 16.99 -16.92
CA PRO A 61 -4.55 16.09 -17.84
C PRO A 61 -3.79 14.76 -17.97
N GLY A 62 -4.52 13.64 -17.92
CA GLY A 62 -3.95 12.29 -18.07
C GLY A 62 -3.31 11.67 -16.82
N THR A 63 -3.28 12.36 -15.67
CA THR A 63 -2.86 11.76 -14.37
C THR A 63 -4.08 11.37 -13.58
N SER A 64 -4.02 10.43 -12.63
CA SER A 64 -5.15 10.12 -11.74
C SER A 64 -5.64 11.31 -10.90
N LYS A 65 -6.91 11.29 -10.47
CA LYS A 65 -7.40 12.17 -9.39
C LYS A 65 -6.65 11.80 -8.10
N LEU A 66 -6.37 12.76 -7.23
CA LEU A 66 -5.55 12.51 -6.04
C LEU A 66 -6.19 11.48 -5.09
N GLY A 67 -7.51 11.54 -4.91
CA GLY A 67 -8.24 10.57 -4.08
C GLY A 67 -8.14 9.13 -4.59
N PHE A 68 -8.08 8.95 -5.91
CA PHE A 68 -7.95 7.62 -6.52
C PHE A 68 -6.62 6.97 -6.12
N ILE A 69 -5.53 7.74 -6.09
CA ILE A 69 -4.20 7.23 -5.73
C ILE A 69 -4.20 6.67 -4.30
N LEU A 70 -4.79 7.42 -3.35
CA LEU A 70 -4.86 7.00 -1.95
C LEU A 70 -5.81 5.81 -1.76
N TRP A 71 -6.98 5.81 -2.42
CA TRP A 71 -7.90 4.67 -2.42
C TRP A 71 -7.25 3.41 -3.00
N HIS A 72 -6.58 3.52 -4.15
CA HIS A 72 -5.88 2.42 -4.81
C HIS A 72 -4.84 1.80 -3.89
N CYS A 73 -4.02 2.62 -3.23
CA CYS A 73 -3.00 2.11 -2.31
C CYS A 73 -3.60 1.36 -1.12
N ALA A 74 -4.72 1.83 -0.55
CA ALA A 74 -5.42 1.09 0.50
C ALA A 74 -5.96 -0.25 -0.01
N ARG A 75 -6.57 -0.26 -1.20
CA ARG A 75 -7.08 -1.48 -1.85
C ARG A 75 -5.99 -2.48 -2.19
N ILE A 76 -4.80 -2.02 -2.60
CA ILE A 76 -3.65 -2.91 -2.88
C ILE A 76 -3.26 -3.70 -1.63
N ILE A 77 -3.24 -3.07 -0.45
CA ILE A 77 -2.90 -3.76 0.79
C ILE A 77 -3.96 -4.81 1.13
N ASP A 78 -5.25 -4.41 1.08
CA ASP A 78 -6.38 -5.30 1.36
C ASP A 78 -6.40 -6.52 0.43
N TRP A 79 -6.33 -6.27 -0.88
CA TRP A 79 -6.27 -7.32 -1.89
C TRP A 79 -5.08 -8.26 -1.67
N THR A 80 -3.89 -7.71 -1.43
CA THR A 80 -2.67 -8.53 -1.30
C THR A 80 -2.83 -9.55 -0.17
N VAL A 81 -3.30 -9.11 1.00
CA VAL A 81 -3.34 -9.98 2.18
C VAL A 81 -4.56 -10.89 2.18
N HIS A 82 -5.76 -10.37 1.92
CA HIS A 82 -6.99 -11.15 2.04
C HIS A 82 -7.24 -12.01 0.80
N CYS A 83 -7.12 -11.42 -0.38
CA CYS A 83 -7.35 -12.13 -1.62
C CYS A 83 -6.10 -12.88 -2.07
N ALA A 84 -5.00 -12.19 -2.42
CA ALA A 84 -3.87 -12.84 -3.09
C ALA A 84 -3.22 -13.94 -2.23
N PHE A 85 -3.08 -13.73 -0.91
CA PHE A 85 -2.47 -14.73 -0.03
C PHE A 85 -3.46 -15.74 0.55
N GLN A 86 -4.56 -15.26 1.11
CA GLN A 86 -5.46 -16.08 1.91
C GLN A 86 -6.64 -16.66 1.12
N GLY A 87 -7.00 -16.09 -0.04
CA GLY A 87 -8.18 -16.49 -0.81
C GLY A 87 -9.50 -16.27 -0.06
N VAL A 88 -9.52 -15.34 0.91
CA VAL A 88 -10.71 -14.97 1.68
C VAL A 88 -11.30 -13.65 1.18
N PRO A 89 -12.56 -13.32 1.54
CA PRO A 89 -13.12 -12.00 1.28
C PRO A 89 -12.24 -10.88 1.84
N GLU A 90 -12.15 -9.80 1.07
CA GLU A 90 -11.44 -8.58 1.42
C GLU A 90 -12.25 -7.74 2.41
N VAL A 91 -11.61 -6.79 3.10
CA VAL A 91 -12.36 -5.81 3.92
C VAL A 91 -13.35 -5.05 3.05
N ALA A 92 -12.99 -4.75 1.79
CA ALA A 92 -13.88 -4.12 0.83
C ALA A 92 -15.15 -4.93 0.51
N ASP A 93 -15.19 -6.24 0.83
CA ASP A 93 -16.36 -7.09 0.63
C ASP A 93 -17.38 -7.00 1.77
N ARG A 94 -17.08 -6.26 2.85
CA ARG A 94 -18.05 -6.03 3.93
C ARG A 94 -19.20 -5.15 3.44
N ALA A 95 -20.37 -5.25 4.09
CA ALA A 95 -21.58 -4.59 3.62
C ALA A 95 -21.42 -3.06 3.52
N GLU A 96 -20.79 -2.47 4.53
CA GLU A 96 -20.49 -1.06 4.64
C GLU A 96 -19.60 -0.54 3.49
N TRP A 97 -18.64 -1.35 3.01
CA TRP A 97 -17.72 -0.92 1.96
C TRP A 97 -18.22 -1.25 0.56
N ARG A 98 -18.91 -2.38 0.36
CA ARG A 98 -19.49 -2.75 -0.95
C ARG A 98 -20.49 -1.75 -1.48
N GLU A 99 -21.21 -1.05 -0.61
CA GLU A 99 -22.13 0.01 -1.01
C GLU A 99 -21.42 1.29 -1.48
N ARG A 100 -20.16 1.49 -1.06
CA ARG A 100 -19.35 2.68 -1.34
C ARG A 100 -18.33 2.46 -2.47
N PHE A 101 -17.75 1.26 -2.52
CA PHE A 101 -16.69 0.91 -3.47
C PHE A 101 -17.27 0.11 -4.62
N ALA A 102 -17.14 0.65 -5.83
CA ALA A 102 -17.55 -0.01 -7.06
C ALA A 102 -16.87 -1.39 -7.18
N PRO A 103 -17.62 -2.51 -7.13
CA PRO A 103 -17.02 -3.85 -7.18
C PRO A 103 -16.20 -4.10 -8.44
N GLU A 104 -16.62 -3.52 -9.57
CA GLU A 104 -15.91 -3.62 -10.84
C GLU A 104 -14.53 -2.92 -10.83
N ALA A 105 -14.28 -2.02 -9.87
CA ALA A 105 -12.99 -1.36 -9.72
C ALA A 105 -11.91 -2.28 -9.13
N CYS A 106 -12.27 -3.45 -8.61
CA CYS A 106 -11.34 -4.41 -8.00
C CYS A 106 -10.41 -3.73 -6.98
N TYR A 107 -9.10 -3.76 -7.23
CA TYR A 107 -8.07 -3.03 -6.47
C TYR A 107 -7.54 -1.79 -7.20
N GLY A 108 -8.13 -1.38 -8.32
CA GLY A 108 -7.82 -0.13 -9.01
C GLY A 108 -6.72 -0.19 -10.06
N ALA A 109 -6.25 -1.37 -10.47
CA ALA A 109 -5.27 -1.50 -11.55
C ALA A 109 -5.91 -2.09 -12.82
N GLY A 110 -5.46 -1.64 -13.99
CA GLY A 110 -5.94 -2.15 -15.28
C GLY A 110 -7.40 -1.76 -15.60
N ILE A 111 -7.95 -0.77 -14.88
CA ILE A 111 -9.31 -0.27 -15.04
C ILE A 111 -9.35 1.00 -15.90
N PRO A 112 -10.48 1.30 -16.57
CA PRO A 112 -10.62 2.55 -17.35
C PRO A 112 -10.62 3.81 -16.46
N ASP A 113 -10.09 4.92 -16.99
CA ASP A 113 -10.09 6.23 -16.32
C ASP A 113 -11.48 6.65 -15.83
N ALA A 114 -12.52 6.41 -16.63
CA ALA A 114 -13.90 6.74 -16.23
C ALA A 114 -14.40 5.92 -15.04
N LEU A 115 -13.88 4.71 -14.81
CA LEU A 115 -14.18 3.93 -13.61
C LEU A 115 -13.35 4.41 -12.42
N ALA A 116 -12.07 4.73 -12.62
CA ALA A 116 -11.24 5.36 -11.59
C ALA A 116 -11.83 6.69 -11.09
N ASP A 117 -12.38 7.51 -12.00
CA ASP A 117 -13.05 8.76 -11.65
C ASP A 117 -14.33 8.53 -10.85
N ARG A 118 -15.14 7.53 -11.21
CA ARG A 118 -16.35 7.16 -10.46
C ARG A 118 -16.04 6.72 -9.03
N VAL A 119 -14.95 5.99 -8.82
CA VAL A 119 -14.51 5.60 -7.47
C VAL A 119 -14.31 6.84 -6.60
N VAL A 120 -13.64 7.87 -7.13
CA VAL A 120 -13.41 9.12 -6.38
C VAL A 120 -14.71 9.86 -6.14
N ASP A 121 -15.64 9.86 -7.10
CA ASP A 121 -16.93 10.53 -6.98
C ASP A 121 -17.88 9.81 -6.00
N SER A 122 -17.70 8.51 -5.76
CA SER A 122 -18.51 7.69 -4.86
C SER A 122 -17.91 7.50 -3.47
N THR A 123 -16.73 8.06 -3.20
CA THR A 123 -16.01 7.89 -1.93
C THR A 123 -15.49 9.23 -1.42
N SER A 124 -15.14 9.29 -0.15
CA SER A 124 -14.48 10.45 0.46
C SER A 124 -13.15 10.05 1.12
N ARG A 125 -12.27 11.04 1.34
CA ARG A 125 -11.04 10.82 2.13
C ARG A 125 -11.33 10.22 3.51
N THR A 126 -12.47 10.59 4.11
CA THR A 126 -12.89 10.09 5.42
C THR A 126 -13.31 8.62 5.35
N ASP A 127 -14.08 8.23 4.33
CA ASP A 127 -14.44 6.82 4.11
C ASP A 127 -13.18 5.97 3.92
N VAL A 128 -12.23 6.45 3.10
CA VAL A 128 -11.00 5.71 2.82
C VAL A 128 -10.08 5.64 4.04
N ALA A 129 -10.04 6.68 4.89
CA ALA A 129 -9.28 6.63 6.15
C ALA A 129 -9.87 5.62 7.15
N LEU A 130 -11.20 5.57 7.28
CA LEU A 130 -11.88 4.58 8.13
C LEU A 130 -11.62 3.16 7.62
N TYR A 131 -11.80 2.94 6.32
CA TYR A 131 -11.50 1.69 5.66
C TYR A 131 -10.04 1.26 5.85
N LEU A 132 -9.07 2.18 5.68
CA LEU A 132 -7.65 1.92 5.88
C LEU A 132 -7.36 1.46 7.32
N GLY A 133 -8.05 2.04 8.30
CA GLY A 133 -7.98 1.63 9.71
C GLY A 133 -8.42 0.18 9.91
N GLU A 134 -9.52 -0.24 9.29
CA GLU A 134 -9.98 -1.63 9.34
C GLU A 134 -9.01 -2.59 8.65
N VAL A 135 -8.51 -2.23 7.47
CA VAL A 135 -7.48 -3.01 6.76
C VAL A 135 -6.23 -3.16 7.62
N LYS A 136 -5.80 -2.10 8.32
CA LYS A 136 -4.63 -2.14 9.21
C LYS A 136 -4.80 -3.15 10.35
N ILE A 137 -5.99 -3.22 10.94
CA ILE A 137 -6.30 -4.18 12.01
C ILE A 137 -6.18 -5.61 11.48
N GLU A 138 -6.92 -5.94 10.43
CA GLU A 138 -6.97 -7.31 9.87
C GLU A 138 -5.60 -7.78 9.35
N VAL A 139 -4.88 -6.89 8.65
CA VAL A 139 -3.53 -7.17 8.17
C VAL A 139 -2.54 -7.32 9.32
N GLY A 140 -2.66 -6.51 10.37
CA GLY A 140 -1.84 -6.61 11.57
C GLY A 140 -2.05 -7.95 12.29
N GLU A 141 -3.30 -8.37 12.44
CA GLU A 141 -3.65 -9.66 13.04
C GLU A 141 -3.12 -10.83 12.21
N TRP A 142 -3.27 -10.77 10.87
CA TRP A 142 -2.68 -11.75 9.98
C TRP A 142 -1.16 -11.80 10.09
N PHE A 143 -0.50 -10.64 10.09
CA PHE A 143 0.96 -10.55 10.12
C PHE A 143 1.55 -11.05 11.44
N ALA A 144 0.86 -10.84 12.56
CA ALA A 144 1.30 -11.32 13.88
C ALA A 144 1.41 -12.86 13.99
N ARG A 145 0.83 -13.60 13.04
CA ARG A 145 0.91 -15.07 12.95
C ARG A 145 1.99 -15.55 11.99
N GLN A 146 2.75 -14.65 11.38
CA GLN A 146 3.77 -14.98 10.38
C GLN A 146 5.17 -15.09 11.00
N ASN A 147 6.04 -15.81 10.30
CA ASN A 147 7.48 -15.87 10.54
C ASN A 147 8.22 -15.95 9.19
N ASP A 148 9.55 -15.93 9.22
CA ASP A 148 10.36 -15.94 8.01
C ASP A 148 10.02 -17.12 7.08
N GLN A 149 9.79 -18.32 7.65
CA GLN A 149 9.42 -19.50 6.87
C GLN A 149 8.04 -19.37 6.22
N THR A 150 7.04 -18.82 6.90
CA THR A 150 5.70 -18.64 6.30
C THR A 150 5.73 -17.54 5.23
N LEU A 151 6.56 -16.52 5.40
CA LEU A 151 6.76 -15.46 4.42
C LEU A 151 7.55 -15.91 3.18
N ASP A 152 8.37 -16.96 3.27
CA ASP A 152 9.01 -17.61 2.12
C ASP A 152 8.07 -18.50 1.30
N ALA A 153 6.88 -18.83 1.81
CA ALA A 153 5.91 -19.63 1.07
C ALA A 153 5.37 -18.85 -0.14
N VAL A 154 5.15 -19.57 -1.25
CA VAL A 154 4.52 -19.05 -2.47
C VAL A 154 3.01 -19.25 -2.35
N PRO A 155 2.21 -18.16 -2.26
CA PRO A 155 0.77 -18.27 -2.20
C PRO A 155 0.18 -18.68 -3.55
N PRO A 156 -0.95 -19.42 -3.58
CA PRO A 156 -1.63 -19.78 -4.83
C PRO A 156 -2.45 -18.60 -5.39
N MET A 157 -1.79 -17.46 -5.60
CA MET A 157 -2.38 -16.15 -5.93
C MET A 157 -3.44 -16.20 -7.02
N LYS A 158 -3.11 -16.77 -8.20
CA LYS A 158 -4.08 -16.84 -9.31
C LYS A 158 -5.32 -17.66 -8.95
N ALA A 159 -5.16 -18.75 -8.19
CA ALA A 159 -6.29 -19.58 -7.77
C ALA A 159 -7.14 -18.87 -6.71
N ASN A 160 -6.50 -18.17 -5.78
CA ASN A 160 -7.16 -17.43 -4.71
C ASN A 160 -8.09 -16.33 -5.22
N GLN A 161 -7.77 -15.69 -6.34
CA GLN A 161 -8.62 -14.66 -6.95
C GLN A 161 -9.57 -15.18 -8.04
N ALA A 162 -9.54 -16.48 -8.38
CA ALA A 162 -10.32 -17.02 -9.49
C ALA A 162 -11.84 -16.96 -9.28
N GLY A 163 -12.29 -16.96 -8.02
CA GLY A 163 -13.70 -16.81 -7.67
C GLY A 163 -14.20 -15.36 -7.62
N ARG A 164 -13.33 -14.37 -7.88
CA ARG A 164 -13.65 -12.96 -7.73
C ARG A 164 -13.88 -12.33 -9.11
N PRO A 165 -15.11 -11.88 -9.43
CA PRO A 165 -15.42 -11.24 -10.70
C PRO A 165 -14.49 -10.06 -11.00
N GLY A 166 -13.99 -9.96 -12.23
CA GLY A 166 -13.08 -8.88 -12.67
C GLY A 166 -11.59 -9.10 -12.38
N TYR A 167 -11.22 -9.84 -11.34
CA TYR A 167 -9.82 -9.98 -10.91
C TYR A 167 -8.94 -10.77 -11.90
N LEU A 168 -9.55 -11.60 -12.74
CA LEU A 168 -8.87 -12.32 -13.82
C LEU A 168 -9.17 -11.76 -15.21
N ASP A 169 -9.84 -10.61 -15.30
CA ASP A 169 -10.01 -9.93 -16.57
C ASP A 169 -8.62 -9.57 -17.14
N PRO A 170 -8.39 -9.68 -18.46
CA PRO A 170 -7.04 -9.60 -19.01
C PRO A 170 -6.25 -8.34 -18.64
N SER A 171 -6.90 -7.17 -18.61
CA SER A 171 -6.24 -5.91 -18.25
C SER A 171 -5.90 -5.83 -16.77
N VAL A 172 -6.77 -6.31 -15.89
CA VAL A 172 -6.55 -6.34 -14.44
C VAL A 172 -5.48 -7.36 -14.08
N TRP A 173 -5.55 -8.58 -14.63
CA TRP A 173 -4.56 -9.62 -14.38
C TRP A 173 -3.16 -9.24 -14.87
N ALA A 174 -3.06 -8.55 -16.03
CA ALA A 174 -1.77 -8.15 -16.58
C ALA A 174 -0.95 -7.28 -15.62
N GLU A 175 -1.60 -6.47 -14.78
CA GLU A 175 -0.93 -5.58 -13.80
C GLU A 175 -0.21 -6.34 -12.68
N VAL A 176 -0.62 -7.57 -12.40
CA VAL A 176 -0.14 -8.35 -11.25
C VAL A 176 0.36 -9.75 -11.63
N ALA A 177 0.30 -10.11 -12.91
CA ALA A 177 0.64 -11.45 -13.40
C ALA A 177 2.10 -11.84 -13.08
N ASP A 178 3.01 -10.87 -13.03
CA ASP A 178 4.43 -11.07 -12.73
C ASP A 178 4.71 -11.33 -11.23
N LEU A 179 3.70 -11.12 -10.37
CA LEU A 179 3.77 -11.45 -8.95
C LEU A 179 3.42 -12.91 -8.68
N ASN A 180 2.69 -13.56 -9.59
CA ASN A 180 2.25 -14.93 -9.40
C ASN A 180 3.43 -15.91 -9.46
N GLY A 181 3.61 -16.68 -8.38
CA GLY A 181 4.75 -17.59 -8.22
C GLY A 181 5.89 -17.02 -7.37
N LEU A 182 5.79 -15.76 -6.93
CA LEU A 182 6.76 -15.17 -6.00
C LEU A 182 6.41 -15.53 -4.54
N PRO A 183 7.42 -15.55 -3.65
CA PRO A 183 7.17 -15.75 -2.22
C PRO A 183 6.44 -14.55 -1.60
N THR A 184 5.69 -14.82 -0.53
CA THR A 184 4.85 -13.84 0.18
C THR A 184 5.61 -12.58 0.55
N TRP A 185 6.84 -12.68 1.05
CA TRP A 185 7.66 -11.51 1.39
C TRP A 185 7.95 -10.60 0.20
N GLN A 186 8.14 -11.15 -1.01
CA GLN A 186 8.36 -10.33 -2.21
C GLN A 186 7.10 -9.58 -2.61
N ILE A 187 5.94 -10.22 -2.49
CA ILE A 187 4.66 -9.59 -2.80
C ILE A 187 4.30 -8.53 -1.75
N LEU A 188 4.67 -8.72 -0.48
CA LEU A 188 4.58 -7.65 0.52
C LEU A 188 5.54 -6.49 0.22
N ALA A 189 6.80 -6.79 -0.10
CA ALA A 189 7.81 -5.75 -0.35
C ALA A 189 7.54 -4.94 -1.62
N ARG A 190 7.01 -5.56 -2.68
CA ARG A 190 6.79 -4.93 -3.99
C ARG A 190 5.46 -4.15 -4.03
N PRO A 191 4.26 -4.77 -4.12
CA PRO A 191 2.98 -4.07 -3.99
C PRO A 191 2.82 -3.23 -2.72
N CYS A 192 2.92 -3.82 -1.54
CA CYS A 192 2.58 -3.11 -0.30
C CYS A 192 3.70 -2.18 0.20
N GLY A 193 4.93 -2.32 -0.29
CA GLY A 193 6.06 -1.46 0.05
C GLY A 193 6.41 -0.48 -1.06
N ALA A 194 7.12 -0.97 -2.08
CA ALA A 194 7.72 -0.15 -3.13
C ALA A 194 6.69 0.54 -4.03
N HIS A 195 5.61 -0.14 -4.41
CA HIS A 195 4.56 0.41 -5.28
C HIS A 195 3.76 1.50 -4.57
N ILE A 196 3.40 1.29 -3.30
CA ILE A 196 2.78 2.36 -2.48
C ILE A 196 3.71 3.57 -2.37
N ARG A 197 5.01 3.39 -2.10
CA ARG A 197 5.96 4.52 -2.07
C ARG A 197 6.06 5.26 -3.39
N ARG A 198 6.01 4.55 -4.53
CA ARG A 198 5.95 5.18 -5.86
C ARG A 198 4.72 6.07 -5.97
N HIS A 199 3.55 5.57 -5.57
CA HIS A 199 2.32 6.36 -5.58
C HIS A 199 2.31 7.50 -4.57
N MET A 200 2.98 7.39 -3.43
CA MET A 200 3.15 8.52 -2.51
C MET A 200 4.00 9.61 -3.15
N GLY A 201 5.07 9.26 -3.86
CA GLY A 201 5.86 10.22 -4.63
C GLY A 201 5.05 10.88 -5.75
N GLU A 202 4.26 10.10 -6.49
CA GLU A 202 3.32 10.62 -7.50
C GLU A 202 2.32 11.60 -6.87
N TYR A 203 1.65 11.18 -5.79
CA TYR A 203 0.69 11.99 -5.05
C TYR A 203 1.31 13.32 -4.58
N ASP A 204 2.49 13.26 -3.95
CA ASP A 204 3.13 14.45 -3.37
C ASP A 204 3.46 15.49 -4.47
N VAL A 205 3.95 15.02 -5.64
CA VAL A 205 4.21 15.88 -6.81
C VAL A 205 2.92 16.48 -7.37
N LEU A 206 1.88 15.68 -7.53
CA LEU A 206 0.60 16.15 -8.08
C LEU A 206 -0.11 17.12 -7.14
N LEU A 207 -0.10 16.85 -5.83
CA LEU A 207 -0.67 17.75 -4.83
C LEU A 207 0.07 19.09 -4.80
N GLN A 208 1.41 19.08 -4.85
CA GLN A 208 2.19 20.30 -4.93
C GLN A 208 1.86 21.10 -6.21
N ALA A 209 1.74 20.42 -7.34
CA ALA A 209 1.36 21.05 -8.60
C ALA A 209 -0.05 21.68 -8.51
N LEU A 210 -1.02 20.98 -7.90
CA LEU A 210 -2.37 21.49 -7.69
C LEU A 210 -2.37 22.76 -6.82
N ARG A 211 -1.69 22.72 -5.67
CA ARG A 211 -1.60 23.85 -4.73
C ARG A 211 -0.88 25.05 -5.34
N SER A 212 0.15 24.82 -6.15
CA SER A 212 0.91 25.90 -6.82
C SER A 212 0.07 26.74 -7.80
N ARG A 213 -1.06 26.22 -8.26
CA ARG A 213 -1.97 26.90 -9.20
C ARG A 213 -2.99 27.81 -8.51
N GLY A 214 -2.98 27.88 -7.19
CA GLY A 214 -3.94 28.69 -6.43
C GLY A 214 -5.37 28.16 -6.47
N VAL A 215 -5.55 26.89 -6.86
CA VAL A 215 -6.87 26.24 -6.95
C VAL A 215 -7.43 25.90 -5.57
N VAL A 216 -6.59 25.83 -4.52
CA VAL A 216 -7.02 25.60 -3.14
C VAL A 216 -6.21 26.49 -2.20
N THR A 217 -6.90 27.26 -1.36
CA THR A 217 -6.28 28.13 -0.36
C THR A 217 -5.56 27.28 0.71
N PRO A 218 -4.28 27.51 1.04
CA PRO A 218 -3.63 26.83 2.15
C PRO A 218 -4.37 27.12 3.46
N ARG A 219 -4.46 26.14 4.36
CA ARG A 219 -4.90 26.40 5.74
C ARG A 219 -3.98 27.46 6.36
N ALA A 220 -4.60 28.51 6.91
CA ALA A 220 -3.96 29.47 7.79
C ALA A 220 -3.53 28.81 9.11
#